data_AF-A0AAU5DTM7-F1
#
_entry.id   AF-A0AAU5DTM7-F1
#
_cell.length_a   1.000
_cell.length_b   1.000
_cell.length_c   1.000
_cell.angle_alpha   90.00
_cell.angle_beta   90.00
_cell.angle_gamma   90.00
#
_symmetry.space_group_name_H-M   'P 1'
#
loop_
_entity.id
_entity.type
_entity.pdbx_description
1 polymer ?
#
loop_
_entity_poly.entity_id
_entity_poly.type
_entity_poly.pdbx_seq_one_letter_code
_entity_poly.pdbx_strand_id
1 'polypeptide(L)' 'MQYGSSGKAAKAAQTQLKVYGYSLTVDGRFGSNTKSAAVAFQKNHHVQVDGVIGPETWRALFGTR' A
#
# COMPACT_ATOMS: atom_id res chain seq x y z
N MET A 1 5.40 16.17 -8.21
CA MET A 1 5.60 15.01 -9.12
C MET A 1 4.22 14.47 -9.42
N GLN A 2 3.81 14.50 -10.69
CA GLN A 2 2.40 14.33 -11.06
C GLN A 2 1.99 12.85 -10.96
N TYR A 3 0.91 12.61 -10.22
CA TYR A 3 0.21 11.35 -9.98
C TYR A 3 -0.42 10.75 -11.28
N GLY A 4 0.36 10.66 -12.36
CA GLY A 4 0.03 9.90 -13.57
C GLY A 4 0.50 8.43 -13.52
N SER A 5 1.18 8.03 -12.44
CA SER A 5 1.73 6.67 -12.26
C SER A 5 1.00 5.84 -11.20
N SER A 6 -0.28 6.16 -10.91
CA SER A 6 -1.12 5.43 -9.96
C SER A 6 -1.08 3.92 -10.19
N GLY A 7 -0.96 3.49 -11.46
CA GLY A 7 -0.74 2.10 -11.84
C GLY A 7 0.52 1.46 -11.26
N LYS A 8 1.70 2.07 -11.46
CA LYS A 8 2.97 1.48 -11.02
C LYS A 8 3.13 1.54 -9.50
N ALA A 9 2.75 2.66 -8.89
CA ALA A 9 2.77 2.83 -7.45
C ALA A 9 1.78 1.88 -6.75
N ALA A 10 0.54 1.77 -7.25
CA ALA A 10 -0.41 0.80 -6.72
C ALA A 10 0.08 -0.64 -6.89
N LYS A 11 0.70 -0.99 -8.04
CA LYS A 11 1.29 -2.32 -8.22
C LYS A 11 2.39 -2.60 -7.20
N ALA A 12 3.34 -1.67 -7.03
CA ALA A 12 4.43 -1.84 -6.08
C ALA A 12 3.90 -2.00 -4.64
N ALA A 13 2.91 -1.19 -4.26
CA ALA A 13 2.27 -1.32 -2.96
C ALA A 13 1.48 -2.64 -2.80
N GLN A 14 0.70 -3.04 -3.79
CA GLN A 14 -0.05 -4.30 -3.79
C GLN A 14 0.91 -5.50 -3.69
N THR A 15 2.02 -5.48 -4.43
CA THR A 15 3.08 -6.50 -4.34
C THR A 15 3.62 -6.58 -2.93
N GLN A 16 3.96 -5.43 -2.33
CA GLN A 16 4.54 -5.41 -1.00
C GLN A 16 3.55 -5.84 0.08
N LEU A 17 2.30 -5.38 0.00
CA LEU A 17 1.21 -5.85 0.86
C LEU A 17 1.03 -7.38 0.72
N LYS A 18 1.17 -7.93 -0.49
CA LYS A 18 1.14 -9.38 -0.70
C LYS A 18 2.31 -10.11 -0.01
N VAL A 19 3.50 -9.51 0.00
CA VAL A 19 4.67 -10.02 0.76
C VAL A 19 4.38 -10.04 2.27
N TYR A 20 3.66 -9.04 2.78
CA TYR A 20 3.20 -9.01 4.18
C TYR A 20 2.06 -10.00 4.49
N GLY A 21 1.60 -10.79 3.52
CA GLY A 21 0.55 -11.80 3.70
C GLY A 21 -0.86 -11.34 3.33
N TYR A 22 -1.03 -10.15 2.78
CA TYR A 22 -2.35 -9.69 2.31
C TYR A 22 -2.69 -10.30 0.94
N SER A 23 -3.79 -11.04 0.85
CA SER A 23 -4.30 -11.57 -0.42
C SER A 23 -4.92 -10.46 -1.28
N LEU A 24 -4.10 -9.86 -2.14
CA LEU A 24 -4.50 -8.82 -3.09
C LEU A 24 -4.14 -9.19 -4.53
N THR A 25 -4.96 -8.70 -5.46
CA THR A 25 -4.63 -8.71 -6.89
C THR A 25 -3.75 -7.51 -7.22
N VAL A 26 -2.60 -7.76 -7.86
CA VAL A 26 -1.66 -6.71 -8.29
C VAL A 26 -2.09 -6.20 -9.68
N ASP A 27 -3.19 -5.47 -9.72
CA ASP A 27 -3.76 -4.91 -10.96
C ASP A 27 -3.29 -3.47 -11.23
N GLY A 28 -2.67 -2.81 -10.25
CA GLY A 28 -2.33 -1.39 -10.31
C GLY A 28 -3.52 -0.46 -10.15
N ARG A 29 -4.66 -0.97 -9.70
CA ARG A 29 -5.84 -0.17 -9.40
C ARG A 29 -6.00 -0.04 -7.90
N PHE A 30 -6.13 1.20 -7.46
CA PHE A 30 -6.42 1.48 -6.07
C PHE A 30 -7.93 1.33 -5.81
N GLY A 31 -8.37 0.08 -5.65
CA GLY A 31 -9.75 -0.26 -5.30
C GLY A 31 -9.99 -0.38 -3.80
N SER A 32 -11.22 -0.73 -3.42
CA SER A 32 -11.62 -1.01 -2.03
C SER A 32 -10.76 -2.09 -1.38
N ASN A 33 -10.38 -3.15 -2.11
CA ASN A 33 -9.51 -4.21 -1.60
C ASN A 33 -8.11 -3.69 -1.22
N THR A 34 -7.49 -2.91 -2.11
CA THR A 34 -6.18 -2.29 -1.86
C THR A 34 -6.26 -1.32 -0.67
N LYS A 35 -7.35 -0.55 -0.57
CA LYS A 35 -7.61 0.34 0.57
C LYS A 35 -7.71 -0.43 1.88
N SER A 36 -8.50 -1.51 1.93
CA SER A 36 -8.65 -2.32 3.14
C SER A 36 -7.33 -2.95 3.61
N ALA A 37 -6.51 -3.43 2.67
CA ALA A 37 -5.18 -3.94 3.01
C ALA A 37 -4.21 -2.84 3.44
N ALA A 38 -4.27 -1.66 2.82
CA ALA A 38 -3.51 -0.50 3.28
C ALA A 38 -3.89 -0.11 4.72
N VAL A 39 -5.18 -0.06 5.04
CA VAL A 39 -5.67 0.20 6.41
C VAL A 39 -5.15 -0.85 7.40
N ALA A 40 -5.23 -2.14 7.04
CA ALA A 40 -4.75 -3.22 7.90
C ALA A 40 -3.23 -3.13 8.13
N PHE A 41 -2.47 -2.86 7.07
CA PHE A 41 -1.04 -2.65 7.14
C PHE A 41 -0.70 -1.44 8.02
N GLN A 42 -1.37 -0.31 7.81
CA GLN A 42 -1.16 0.90 8.61
C GLN A 42 -1.42 0.66 10.09
N LYS A 43 -2.48 -0.09 10.43
CA LYS A 43 -2.77 -0.50 11.82
C LYS A 43 -1.66 -1.37 12.41
N ASN A 44 -1.17 -2.35 11.65
CA ASN A 44 -0.13 -3.28 12.11
C ASN A 44 1.24 -2.60 12.32
N HIS A 45 1.53 -1.58 11.50
CA HIS A 45 2.80 -0.85 11.54
C HIS A 45 2.73 0.46 12.35
N HIS A 46 1.61 0.73 13.03
CA HIS A 46 1.37 1.93 13.83
C HIS A 46 1.66 3.25 13.09
N VAL A 47 1.36 3.30 11.80
CA VAL A 47 1.40 4.55 11.01
C VAL A 47 -0.01 5.10 10.83
N GLN A 48 -0.14 6.31 10.27
CA GLN A 48 -1.43 6.94 10.05
C GLN A 48 -2.38 6.03 9.26
N VAL A 49 -3.55 5.74 9.85
CA VAL A 49 -4.56 4.82 9.31
C VAL A 49 -5.62 5.60 8.53
N ASP A 50 -5.29 5.98 7.31
CA ASP A 50 -6.17 6.73 6.40
C ASP A 50 -6.60 5.90 5.16
N GLY A 51 -6.02 4.70 4.99
CA GLY A 51 -6.22 3.84 3.84
C GLY A 51 -5.61 4.38 2.54
N VAL A 52 -4.75 5.38 2.62
CA VAL A 52 -4.01 5.99 1.53
C VAL A 52 -2.53 5.64 1.69
N ILE A 53 -1.92 5.16 0.61
CA ILE A 53 -0.49 4.80 0.63
C ILE A 53 0.32 6.08 0.40
N GLY A 54 0.44 6.88 1.45
CA GLY A 54 1.24 8.10 1.51
C GLY A 54 2.72 7.82 1.86
N PRO A 55 3.57 8.86 1.91
CA PRO A 55 5.02 8.71 2.14
C PRO A 55 5.36 7.92 3.40
N GLU A 56 4.59 8.07 4.48
CA GLU A 56 4.80 7.29 5.71
C GLU A 56 4.47 5.81 5.53
N THR A 57 3.38 5.49 4.82
CA THR A 57 3.03 4.11 4.49
C THR A 57 4.06 3.50 3.53
N TRP A 58 4.54 4.26 2.54
CA TRP A 58 5.65 3.85 1.67
C TRP A 58 6.92 3.57 2.46
N ARG A 59 7.27 4.44 3.42
CA ARG A 59 8.40 4.20 4.32
C ARG A 59 8.20 2.97 5.19
N ALA A 60 6.99 2.65 5.65
CA ALA A 60 6.77 1.40 6.39
C ALA A 60 6.80 0.17 5.47
N LEU A 61 6.25 0.26 4.25
CA LEU A 61 6.22 -0.83 3.28
C LEU A 61 7.64 -1.24 2.83
N PHE A 62 8.49 -0.26 2.53
CA PHE A 62 9.84 -0.46 1.99
C PHE A 62 10.96 -0.24 3.01
N GLY A 63 10.66 0.40 4.13
CA GLY A 63 11.58 0.63 5.23
C GLY A 63 11.32 -0.38 6.34
N THR A 64 11.94 -1.54 6.23
CA THR A 64 12.26 -2.35 7.40
C THR A 64 13.70 -2.81 7.24
N ARG A 65 14.59 -2.10 7.96
CA ARG A 65 16.03 -2.28 8.19
C ARG A 65 16.98 -2.24 7.00
#